data_AF-A0A2U1QP63-F1
#
_entry.id   AF-A0A2U1QP63-F1
#
_cell.length_a   1.000
_cell.length_b   1.000
_cell.length_c   1.000
_cell.angle_alpha   90.00
_cell.angle_beta   90.00
_cell.angle_gamma   90.00
#
_symmetry.space_group_name_H-M   'P 1'
#
loop_
_entity.id
_entity.type
_entity.pdbx_description
1 polymer ?
#
loop_
_entity_poly.entity_id
_entity_poly.type
_entity_poly.pdbx_seq_one_letter_code
_entity_poly.pdbx_strand_id
1 'polypeptide(L)' 'MGGIVKDTLRPKIPEQCDPEWKQLMEQCWLADPTRRPSFAEITNRLRIMSKALQANGKQKGQQIVQ' A
#
# COMPACT_ATOMS: atom_id res chain seq x y z
N MET A 1 -5.95 19.27 -16.58
CA MET A 1 -6.61 18.02 -16.12
C MET A 1 -6.26 17.76 -14.66
N GLY A 2 -6.78 18.57 -13.74
CA GLY A 2 -6.65 18.37 -12.29
C GLY A 2 -7.97 17.86 -11.75
N GLY A 3 -8.18 16.53 -11.77
CA GLY A 3 -9.42 15.91 -11.31
C GLY A 3 -9.52 15.96 -9.80
N ILE A 4 -10.13 17.02 -9.26
CA ILE A 4 -10.56 17.07 -7.87
C ILE A 4 -11.77 16.15 -7.75
N VAL A 5 -11.52 15.00 -7.14
CA VAL A 5 -12.51 14.02 -6.72
C VAL A 5 -13.46 14.67 -5.72
N LYS A 6 -14.72 14.93 -6.13
CA LYS A 6 -15.79 15.29 -5.20
C LYS A 6 -16.26 14.03 -4.46
N ASP A 7 -16.09 14.07 -3.15
CA ASP A 7 -16.82 13.36 -2.09
C ASP A 7 -16.80 11.83 -1.92
N THR A 8 -16.42 10.96 -2.88
CA THR A 8 -16.44 9.49 -2.60
C THR A 8 -15.42 8.59 -3.34
N LEU A 9 -14.36 9.11 -4.00
CA LEU A 9 -13.53 8.27 -4.90
C LEU A 9 -12.24 7.67 -4.28
N ARG A 10 -12.20 7.39 -2.97
CA ARG A 10 -11.17 6.50 -2.41
C ARG A 10 -11.75 5.10 -2.26
N PRO A 11 -11.29 4.11 -3.03
CA PRO A 11 -11.84 2.77 -2.94
C PRO A 11 -11.65 2.24 -1.52
N LYS A 12 -12.65 1.51 -1.03
CA LYS A 12 -12.51 0.78 0.23
C LYS A 12 -11.33 -0.18 0.09
N ILE A 13 -10.37 -0.05 0.99
CA ILE A 13 -9.22 -0.96 1.02
C ILE A 13 -9.74 -2.31 1.53
N PRO A 14 -9.55 -3.41 0.79
CA PRO A 14 -10.05 -4.71 1.19
C PRO A 14 -9.37 -5.20 2.47
N GLU A 15 -10.07 -6.00 3.29
CA GLU A 15 -9.58 -6.43 4.61
C GLU A 15 -8.36 -7.37 4.51
N GLN A 16 -8.21 -8.09 3.40
CA GLN A 16 -7.03 -8.90 3.12
C GLN A 16 -5.80 -8.10 2.66
N CYS A 17 -5.90 -6.78 2.55
CA CYS A 17 -4.75 -5.94 2.23
C CYS A 17 -3.82 -5.88 3.44
N ASP A 18 -2.53 -6.05 3.20
CA ASP A 18 -1.53 -5.98 4.25
C ASP A 18 -1.61 -4.61 4.97
N PRO A 19 -1.57 -4.59 6.32
CA PRO A 19 -1.75 -3.37 7.09
C PRO A 19 -0.78 -2.24 6.73
N GLU A 20 0.47 -2.54 6.35
CA GLU A 20 1.43 -1.51 5.95
C GLU A 20 1.03 -0.86 4.62
N TRP A 21 0.49 -1.64 3.69
CA TRP A 21 -0.03 -1.15 2.41
C TRP A 21 -1.25 -0.26 2.62
N LYS A 22 -2.18 -0.69 3.48
CA LYS A 22 -3.33 0.11 3.86
C LYS A 22 -2.91 1.46 4.44
N GLN A 23 -2.01 1.43 5.41
CA GLN A 23 -1.56 2.63 6.11
C GLN A 23 -0.83 3.61 5.19
N LEU A 24 0.00 3.12 4.26
CA LEU A 24 0.67 3.98 3.28
C LEU A 24 -0.35 4.68 2.36
N MET A 25 -1.37 3.95 1.88
CA MET A 25 -2.44 4.53 1.05
C MET A 25 -3.22 5.62 1.80
N GLU A 26 -3.58 5.37 3.06
CA GLU A 26 -4.28 6.34 3.91
C GLU A 26 -3.45 7.60 4.14
N GLN A 27 -2.15 7.46 4.38
CA GLN A 27 -1.22 8.60 4.53
C GLN A 27 -1.11 9.44 3.25
N CYS A 28 -1.05 8.80 2.09
CA CYS A 28 -1.05 9.48 0.79
C CYS A 28 -2.36 10.24 0.53
N TRP A 29 -3.45 9.84 1.17
CA TRP A 29 -4.78 10.43 1.01
C TRP A 29 -5.17 11.39 2.13
N LEU A 30 -4.26 11.77 3.02
CA LEU A 30 -4.55 12.76 4.05
C LEU A 30 -5.09 14.06 3.44
N ALA A 31 -6.17 14.59 4.02
CA ALA A 31 -6.77 15.83 3.57
C ALA A 31 -5.75 16.97 3.60
N ASP A 32 -4.94 17.01 4.67
CA ASP A 32 -3.83 17.93 4.81
C ASP A 32 -2.64 17.51 3.91
N PRO A 33 -2.21 18.34 2.95
CA PRO A 33 -1.12 18.01 2.04
C PRO A 33 0.25 18.02 2.72
N THR A 34 0.43 18.76 3.82
CA THR A 34 1.71 18.85 4.53
C THR A 34 2.03 17.59 5.32
N ARG A 35 0.97 16.85 5.71
CA ARG A 35 1.09 15.56 6.40
C ARG A 35 1.27 14.38 5.46
N ARG A 36 1.15 14.58 4.14
CA ARG A 36 1.38 13.50 3.17
C ARG A 36 2.87 13.18 3.09
N PRO A 37 3.25 11.90 3.00
CA PRO A 37 4.64 11.53 2.84
C PRO A 37 5.19 12.09 1.52
N SER A 38 6.48 12.44 1.53
CA SER A 38 7.17 12.89 0.33
C SER A 38 7.26 11.75 -0.70
N PHE A 39 7.44 12.09 -1.98
CA PHE A 39 7.64 11.07 -3.02
C PHE A 39 8.84 10.15 -2.72
N ALA A 40 9.91 10.70 -2.16
CA ALA A 40 11.08 9.93 -1.76
C ALA A 40 10.74 8.91 -0.65
N GLU A 41 9.95 9.32 0.34
CA GLU A 41 9.51 8.46 1.43
C GLU A 41 8.57 7.36 0.93
N ILE A 42 7.60 7.71 0.07
CA ILE A 42 6.70 6.75 -0.58
C ILE A 42 7.51 5.70 -1.34
N THR A 43 8.45 6.14 -2.19
CA THR A 43 9.29 5.22 -2.99
C THR A 43 10.14 4.31 -2.10
N ASN A 44 10.68 4.84 -1.00
CA ASN A 44 11.46 4.05 -0.07
C ASN A 44 10.61 2.98 0.62
N ARG A 45 9.44 3.35 1.14
CA ARG A 45 8.50 2.43 1.79
C ARG A 45 8.04 1.34 0.81
N LEU A 46 7.61 1.72 -0.40
CA LEU A 46 7.20 0.76 -1.43
C LEU A 46 8.29 -0.26 -1.77
N ARG A 47 9.56 0.18 -1.82
CA ARG A 47 10.69 -0.73 -2.07
C ARG A 47 10.86 -1.75 -0.95
N ILE A 48 10.75 -1.32 0.31
CA ILE A 48 10.86 -2.20 1.49
C ILE A 48 9.69 -3.20 1.49
N MET A 49 8.47 -2.71 1.31
CA MET A 49 7.25 -3.52 1.30
C MET A 49 7.25 -4.54 0.15
N SER A 50 7.72 -4.15 -1.04
CA SER A 50 7.88 -5.06 -2.18
C SER A 50 8.90 -6.17 -1.91
N LYS A 51 10.03 -5.85 -1.26
CA LYS A 51 11.01 -6.86 -0.85
C LYS A 51 10.44 -7.83 0.18
N ALA A 52 9.65 -7.34 1.13
CA ALA A 52 8.99 -8.20 2.12
C ALA A 52 8.02 -9.20 1.47
N LEU A 53 7.27 -8.78 0.44
CA LEU A 53 6.43 -9.70 -0.37
C LEU A 53 7.26 -10.78 -1.07
N GLN A 54 8.43 -10.44 -1.62
CA GLN A 54 9.32 -11.40 -2.28
C GLN A 54 9.97 -12.39 -1.30
N ALA A 55 10.27 -11.95 -0.07
CA ALA A 55 10.73 -12.82 0.99
C ALA A 55 9.64 -13.82 1.43
N ASN A 56 8.38 -13.38 1.45
CA ASN A 56 7.23 -14.20 1.85
C ASN A 56 6.68 -15.08 0.70
N GLY A 57 7.00 -14.76 -0.56
CA GLY A 57 6.65 -15.54 -1.75
C GLY A 57 7.31 -16.92 -1.85
N LYS A 58 8.17 -17.30 -0.89
CA LYS A 58 8.71 -18.66 -0.75
C LYS A 58 7.80 -19.60 0.08
N GLN A 59 6.65 -19.14 0.57
CA GLN A 59 5.75 -19.96 1.40
C GLN A 59 4.28 -19.94 0.93
N LYS A 60 4.02 -20.15 -0.37
CA LYS A 60 2.73 -20.69 -0.85
C LYS A 60 2.91 -21.53 -2.12
N GLY A 61 3.72 -22.60 -2.00
CA GLY A 61 3.99 -23.52 -3.11
C GLY A 61 4.57 -24.88 -2.71
N GLN A 62 4.52 -25.29 -1.44
CA GLN A 62 4.82 -26.66 -1.03
C GLN A 62 3.85 -27.10 0.07
N GLN A 63 2.64 -27.49 -0.34
CA GLN A 63 1.99 -28.61 0.33
C GLN A 63 2.72 -29.87 -0.16
N ILE A 64 3.60 -30.34 0.71
CA ILE A 64 4.12 -31.70 0.81
C ILE A 64 3.13 -32.80 0.36
N VAL A 65 3.63 -33.65 -0.53
CA VAL A 65 3.30 -35.07 -0.80
C VAL A 65 1.97 -35.65 -0.29
N GLN A 66 1.12 -36.04 -1.25
CA GLN A 66 0.83 -37.45 -1.55
C GLN A 66 0.54 -37.58 -3.05
#